data_AF-A0A2N0WWX1-F1
#
_entry.id   AF-A0A2N0WWX1-F1
#
_cell.length_a   1.000
_cell.length_b   1.000
_cell.length_c   1.000
_cell.angle_alpha   90.00
_cell.angle_beta   90.00
_cell.angle_gamma   90.00
#
_symmetry.space_group_name_H-M   'P 1'
#
loop_
_entity.id
_entity.type
_entity.pdbx_description
1 polymer ?
#
loop_
_entity_poly.entity_id
_entity_poly.type
_entity_poly.pdbx_seq_one_letter_code
_entity_poly.pdbx_strand_id
1 'polypeptide(L)'
;MDCISRFLEVMDHEMPQHSALTSSRSGYKVDGEGIKKHCLLSGLKSVDYFEINSERGFLYVEFSDLFAHDVQIQYKILQISDSNLSPKIKKDLRKQFNKEIANELKQKAKDSRVIQLALPEKLANLPEKFNDKALYVVVVPPIEEANKVEQARFIDDLKSKLTCSVPDTIAKSVIVVPLNHFLAS
;
A
#
# COMPACT_ATOMS: atom_id res chain seq x y z
N MET A 1 -0.75 14.18 25.39
CA MET A 1 -0.92 13.82 23.97
C MET A 1 0.48 13.62 23.42
N ASP A 2 0.79 12.43 22.89
CA ASP A 2 2.14 12.11 22.45
C ASP A 2 2.50 12.87 21.17
N CYS A 3 3.79 13.13 20.98
CA CYS A 3 4.28 13.84 19.80
C CYS A 3 4.39 12.88 18.62
N ILE A 4 3.91 13.29 17.44
CA ILE A 4 3.98 12.49 16.19
C ILE A 4 5.40 12.05 15.82
N SER A 5 6.42 12.83 16.21
CA SER A 5 7.83 12.52 15.94
C SER A 5 8.30 11.20 16.56
N ARG A 6 7.57 10.66 17.55
CA ARG A 6 7.83 9.33 18.12
C ARG A 6 7.71 8.21 17.06
N PHE A 7 6.92 8.42 16.02
CA PHE A 7 6.70 7.45 14.95
C PHE A 7 7.58 7.70 13.73
N LEU A 8 8.43 8.74 13.76
CA LEU A 8 9.33 9.04 12.66
C LEU A 8 10.51 8.08 12.68
N GLU A 9 10.65 7.26 11.65
CA GLU A 9 11.73 6.30 11.49
C GLU A 9 12.18 6.21 10.03
N VAL A 10 13.32 5.57 9.80
CA VAL A 10 13.73 5.16 8.46
C VAL A 10 12.75 4.09 7.97
N MET A 11 12.23 4.25 6.76
CA MET A 11 11.22 3.32 6.24
C MET A 11 11.81 1.93 6.02
N ASP A 12 11.21 0.93 6.65
CA ASP A 12 11.40 -0.48 6.33
C ASP A 12 10.41 -0.88 5.22
N HIS A 13 10.92 -1.46 4.14
CA HIS A 13 10.13 -1.90 3.00
C HIS A 13 9.56 -3.31 3.16
N GLU A 14 9.94 -4.04 4.22
CA GLU A 14 9.43 -5.39 4.53
C GLU A 14 9.53 -6.41 3.37
N MET A 15 10.52 -6.28 2.48
CA MET A 15 10.77 -7.23 1.38
C MET A 15 12.12 -7.95 1.60
N PRO A 16 12.16 -9.08 2.35
CA PRO A 16 13.42 -9.74 2.73
C PRO A 16 14.32 -10.14 1.54
N GLN A 17 13.71 -10.48 0.41
CA GLN A 17 14.41 -10.83 -0.85
C GLN A 17 15.23 -9.66 -1.41
N HIS A 18 14.94 -8.43 -0.97
CA HIS A 18 15.56 -7.19 -1.43
C HIS A 18 16.24 -6.42 -0.30
N SER A 19 16.68 -7.09 0.76
CA SER A 19 17.30 -6.45 1.95
C SER A 19 18.55 -5.61 1.65
N ALA A 20 19.18 -5.80 0.49
CA ALA A 20 20.29 -4.96 0.02
C ALA A 20 19.83 -3.54 -0.39
N LEU A 21 18.54 -3.33 -0.66
CA LEU A 21 17.94 -2.05 -1.02
C LEU A 21 17.46 -1.31 0.23
N THR A 22 18.38 -0.64 0.92
CA THR A 22 18.04 0.14 2.12
C THR A 22 17.43 1.50 1.76
N SER A 23 16.38 1.92 2.47
CA SER A 23 15.83 3.26 2.33
C SER A 23 16.64 4.30 3.10
N SER A 24 16.94 5.43 2.46
CA SER A 24 17.41 6.65 3.15
C SER A 24 16.23 7.56 3.55
N ARG A 25 15.02 7.24 3.09
CA ARG A 25 13.80 8.02 3.32
C ARG A 25 13.23 7.68 4.69
N SER A 26 12.76 8.71 5.38
CA SER A 26 12.10 8.59 6.68
C SER A 26 10.62 8.89 6.56
N GLY A 27 9.81 8.17 7.32
CA GLY A 27 8.36 8.33 7.36
C GLY A 27 7.82 8.12 8.75
N TYR A 28 6.59 8.57 8.98
CA TYR A 28 5.87 8.31 10.20
C TYR A 28 5.20 6.93 10.08
N LYS A 29 5.69 5.94 10.82
CA LYS A 29 5.18 4.57 10.81
C LYS A 29 3.71 4.54 11.22
N VAL A 30 2.86 4.02 10.36
CA VAL A 30 1.41 3.94 10.58
C VAL A 30 1.00 2.54 11.04
N ASP A 31 1.46 1.50 10.36
CA ASP A 31 1.14 0.10 10.70
C ASP A 31 2.11 -0.52 11.73
N GLY A 32 1.81 -1.75 12.17
CA GLY A 32 2.59 -2.48 13.17
C GLY A 32 2.57 -1.79 14.53
N GLU A 33 3.76 -1.58 15.11
CA GLU A 33 3.96 -0.76 16.32
C GLU A 33 3.92 0.76 16.04
N GLY A 34 3.12 1.18 15.06
CA GLY A 34 3.01 2.56 14.59
C GLY A 34 1.81 3.34 15.15
N ILE A 35 1.50 4.45 14.48
CA ILE A 35 0.43 5.40 14.82
C ILE A 35 -0.90 4.69 15.03
N LYS A 36 -1.26 3.74 14.15
CA LYS A 36 -2.56 3.04 14.19
C LYS A 36 -2.78 2.33 15.52
N LYS A 37 -1.78 1.59 16.00
CA LYS A 37 -1.85 0.86 17.27
C LYS A 37 -1.90 1.82 18.44
N HIS A 38 -1.04 2.84 18.45
CA HIS A 38 -0.99 3.83 19.52
C HIS A 38 -2.32 4.60 19.66
N CYS A 39 -2.94 4.93 18.53
CA CYS A 39 -4.19 5.69 18.46
C CYS A 39 -5.46 4.86 18.71
N LEU A 40 -5.32 3.56 19.01
CA LEU A 40 -6.41 2.58 19.15
C LEU A 40 -7.27 2.45 17.88
N LEU A 41 -6.63 2.49 16.72
CA LEU A 41 -7.25 2.38 15.40
C LEU A 41 -6.96 1.02 14.72
N SER A 42 -6.55 0.01 15.48
CA SER A 42 -6.11 -1.30 14.96
C SER A 42 -7.15 -2.07 14.14
N GLY A 43 -8.43 -1.71 14.21
CA GLY A 43 -9.48 -2.28 13.36
C GLY A 43 -9.48 -1.79 11.91
N LEU A 44 -8.67 -0.76 11.60
CA LEU A 44 -8.56 -0.18 10.26
C LEU A 44 -7.40 -0.82 9.48
N LYS A 45 -7.53 -0.91 8.15
CA LYS A 45 -6.37 -1.14 7.30
C LYS A 45 -5.55 0.15 7.21
N SER A 46 -4.25 0.04 6.94
CA SER A 46 -3.40 1.23 6.78
C SER A 46 -2.31 0.98 5.77
N VAL A 47 -1.80 2.07 5.22
CA VAL A 47 -0.47 2.08 4.61
C VAL A 47 0.60 1.91 5.68
N ASP A 48 1.84 1.62 5.27
CA ASP A 48 2.94 1.41 6.21
C ASP A 48 3.43 2.74 6.78
N TYR A 49 3.53 3.79 5.95
CA TYR A 49 4.05 5.09 6.36
C TYR A 49 3.24 6.27 5.82
N PHE A 50 3.25 7.35 6.60
CA PHE A 50 3.01 8.70 6.10
C PHE A 50 4.33 9.41 5.87
N GLU A 51 4.50 10.07 4.73
CA GLU A 51 5.74 10.77 4.38
C GLU A 51 5.47 12.23 4.03
N ILE A 52 6.41 13.10 4.38
CA ILE A 52 6.47 14.46 3.89
C ILE A 52 7.62 14.56 2.90
N ASN A 53 7.29 14.52 1.61
CA ASN A 53 8.24 14.71 0.53
C ASN A 53 8.35 16.21 0.17
N SER A 54 9.56 16.65 -0.19
CA SER A 54 9.85 18.03 -0.57
C SER A 54 9.16 18.44 -1.86
N GLU A 55 9.14 17.55 -2.86
CA GLU A 55 8.60 17.82 -4.20
C GLU A 55 7.11 17.45 -4.32
N ARG A 56 6.74 16.30 -3.75
CA ARG A 56 5.41 15.69 -3.95
C ARG A 56 4.42 15.97 -2.84
N GLY A 57 4.87 16.59 -1.74
CA GLY A 57 4.03 16.92 -0.59
C GLY A 57 3.76 15.72 0.31
N PHE A 58 2.55 15.62 0.85
CA PHE A 58 2.16 14.56 1.76
C PHE A 58 1.86 13.25 1.03
N LEU A 59 2.48 12.15 1.45
CA LEU A 59 2.36 10.83 0.81
C LEU A 59 1.81 9.78 1.77
N TYR A 60 1.01 8.89 1.20
CA TYR A 60 0.71 7.58 1.77
C TYR A 60 1.61 6.55 1.10
N VAL A 61 2.48 5.90 1.86
CA VAL A 61 3.47 4.96 1.31
C VAL A 61 3.14 3.56 1.79
N GLU A 62 2.84 2.68 0.84
CA GLU A 62 2.53 1.27 1.03
C GLU A 62 3.59 0.44 0.32
N PHE A 63 4.33 -0.39 1.05
CA PHE A 63 5.20 -1.41 0.51
C PHE A 63 4.42 -2.71 0.37
N SER A 64 4.45 -3.29 -0.83
CA SER A 64 3.66 -4.49 -1.09
C SER A 64 4.37 -5.41 -2.05
N ASP A 65 4.67 -6.64 -1.62
CA ASP A 65 5.19 -7.70 -2.49
C ASP A 65 4.06 -8.27 -3.35
N LEU A 66 3.62 -7.46 -4.31
CA LEU A 66 2.46 -7.78 -5.14
C LEU A 66 2.70 -8.95 -6.08
N PHE A 67 3.96 -9.22 -6.45
CA PHE A 67 4.28 -10.36 -7.29
C PHE A 67 4.13 -11.66 -6.52
N ALA A 68 4.66 -11.74 -5.29
CA ALA A 68 4.43 -12.90 -4.43
C ALA A 68 2.93 -13.09 -4.14
N HIS A 69 2.20 -12.00 -3.89
CA HIS A 69 0.77 -12.06 -3.64
C HIS A 69 -0.03 -12.53 -4.88
N ASP A 70 0.30 -12.03 -6.08
CA ASP A 70 -0.36 -12.47 -7.32
C ASP A 70 -0.09 -13.96 -7.60
N VAL A 71 1.15 -14.43 -7.43
CA VAL A 71 1.49 -15.85 -7.56
C VAL A 71 0.66 -16.73 -6.61
N GLN A 72 0.49 -16.30 -5.35
CA GLN A 72 -0.38 -17.00 -4.39
C GLN A 72 -1.84 -17.00 -4.83
N ILE A 73 -2.35 -15.90 -5.38
CA ILE A 73 -3.70 -15.79 -5.93
C ILE A 73 -3.88 -16.74 -7.11
N GLN A 74 -2.93 -16.79 -8.04
CA GLN A 74 -2.98 -17.72 -9.17
C GLN A 74 -2.98 -19.18 -8.70
N TYR A 75 -2.18 -19.51 -7.68
CA TYR A 75 -2.18 -20.83 -7.09
C TYR A 75 -3.53 -21.20 -6.46
N LYS A 76 -4.15 -20.30 -5.69
CA LYS A 76 -5.51 -20.48 -5.16
C LYS A 76 -6.54 -20.69 -6.28
N ILE A 77 -6.43 -19.92 -7.37
CA ILE A 77 -7.31 -20.03 -8.54
C ILE A 77 -7.19 -21.39 -9.24
N LEU A 78 -5.96 -21.92 -9.35
CA LEU A 78 -5.71 -23.26 -9.89
C LEU A 78 -6.34 -24.33 -9.01
N GLN A 79 -6.11 -24.29 -7.70
CA GLN A 79 -6.73 -25.24 -6.75
C GLN A 79 -8.26 -25.23 -6.81
N ILE A 80 -8.88 -24.06 -6.97
CA ILE A 80 -10.34 -23.95 -7.12
C ILE A 80 -10.80 -24.54 -8.45
N SER A 81 -10.02 -24.36 -9.51
CA SER A 81 -10.34 -24.92 -10.82
C SER A 81 -10.33 -26.45 -10.77
N ASP A 82 -9.43 -27.04 -9.99
CA ASP A 82 -9.30 -28.49 -9.80
C ASP A 82 -10.22 -29.07 -8.70
N SER A 83 -10.87 -28.21 -7.91
CA SER A 83 -11.77 -28.65 -6.83
C SER A 83 -13.07 -29.30 -7.35
N ASN A 84 -13.80 -30.01 -6.49
CA ASN A 84 -15.13 -30.55 -6.82
C ASN A 84 -16.28 -29.55 -6.61
N LEU A 85 -16.00 -28.25 -6.53
CA LEU A 85 -17.02 -27.21 -6.38
C LEU A 85 -17.86 -27.04 -7.64
N SER A 86 -19.08 -26.50 -7.48
CA SER A 86 -19.93 -26.21 -8.64
C SER A 86 -19.29 -25.13 -9.54
N PRO A 87 -19.52 -25.17 -10.87
CA PRO A 87 -18.96 -24.18 -11.79
C PRO A 87 -19.29 -22.72 -11.44
N LYS A 88 -20.48 -22.49 -10.88
CA LYS A 88 -20.91 -21.17 -10.41
C LYS A 88 -20.04 -20.68 -9.25
N ILE A 89 -19.85 -21.52 -8.22
CA ILE A 89 -19.00 -21.20 -7.06
C ILE A 89 -17.55 -20.96 -7.50
N LYS A 90 -17.00 -21.82 -8.38
CA LYS A 90 -15.65 -21.62 -8.92
C LYS A 90 -15.50 -20.27 -9.63
N LYS A 91 -16.49 -19.87 -10.43
CA LYS A 91 -16.49 -18.59 -11.15
C LYS A 91 -16.49 -17.39 -10.18
N ASP A 92 -17.32 -17.45 -9.15
CA ASP A 92 -17.45 -16.36 -8.17
C ASP A 92 -16.19 -16.23 -7.31
N LEU A 93 -15.62 -17.35 -6.85
CA LEU A 93 -14.36 -17.34 -6.10
C LEU A 93 -13.20 -16.79 -6.93
N ARG A 94 -13.04 -17.21 -8.20
CA ARG A 94 -11.99 -16.67 -9.08
C ARG A 94 -12.11 -15.16 -9.26
N LYS A 95 -13.33 -14.65 -9.41
CA LYS A 95 -13.56 -13.19 -9.48
C LYS A 95 -13.18 -12.47 -8.19
N GLN A 96 -13.40 -13.09 -7.04
CA GLN A 96 -13.03 -12.54 -5.74
C GLN A 96 -11.51 -12.45 -5.59
N PHE A 97 -10.81 -13.56 -5.86
CA PHE A 97 -9.34 -13.63 -5.80
C PHE A 97 -8.69 -12.63 -6.76
N ASN A 98 -9.18 -12.51 -8.00
CA ASN A 98 -8.67 -11.53 -8.97
C ASN A 98 -8.86 -10.05 -8.56
N LYS A 99 -9.71 -9.77 -7.56
CA LYS A 99 -9.95 -8.41 -7.04
C LYS A 99 -9.30 -8.18 -5.68
N GLU A 100 -8.71 -9.21 -5.06
CA GLU A 100 -8.25 -9.17 -3.68
C GLU A 100 -7.21 -8.07 -3.46
N ILE A 101 -6.14 -8.04 -4.26
CA ILE A 101 -5.09 -7.01 -4.19
C ILE A 101 -5.67 -5.60 -4.34
N ALA A 102 -6.47 -5.36 -5.38
CA ALA A 102 -7.01 -4.03 -5.65
C ALA A 102 -7.98 -3.56 -4.54
N ASN A 103 -8.81 -4.47 -4.02
CA ASN A 103 -9.72 -4.17 -2.92
C ASN A 103 -8.96 -3.87 -1.62
N GLU A 104 -7.90 -4.63 -1.33
CA GLU A 104 -7.05 -4.41 -0.19
C GLU A 104 -6.37 -3.04 -0.24
N LEU A 105 -5.68 -2.72 -1.33
CA LEU A 105 -4.99 -1.44 -1.50
C LEU A 105 -5.97 -0.25 -1.46
N LYS A 106 -7.15 -0.40 -2.08
CA LYS A 106 -8.22 0.60 -1.96
C LYS A 106 -8.66 0.81 -0.51
N GLN A 107 -8.85 -0.27 0.23
CA GLN A 107 -9.27 -0.21 1.63
C GLN A 107 -8.18 0.44 2.48
N LYS A 108 -6.90 0.09 2.26
CA LYS A 108 -5.75 0.75 2.91
C LYS A 108 -5.72 2.25 2.64
N ALA A 109 -5.94 2.71 1.41
CA ALA A 109 -6.00 4.15 1.10
C ALA A 109 -7.15 4.86 1.85
N LYS A 110 -8.35 4.25 1.81
CA LYS A 110 -9.55 4.80 2.47
C LYS A 110 -9.36 4.93 3.97
N ASP A 111 -8.93 3.86 4.60
CA ASP A 111 -8.78 3.81 6.05
C ASP A 111 -7.59 4.66 6.52
N SER A 112 -6.53 4.78 5.72
CA SER A 112 -5.43 5.72 5.99
C SER A 112 -5.89 7.18 6.01
N ARG A 113 -6.86 7.55 5.15
CA ARG A 113 -7.50 8.87 5.22
C ARG A 113 -8.30 9.05 6.50
N VAL A 114 -9.01 8.02 6.96
CA VAL A 114 -9.71 8.07 8.25
C VAL A 114 -8.70 8.26 9.40
N ILE A 115 -7.59 7.51 9.38
CA ILE A 115 -6.51 7.64 10.36
C ILE A 115 -5.94 9.06 10.35
N GLN A 116 -5.58 9.60 9.18
CA GLN A 116 -5.05 10.95 9.01
C GLN A 116 -5.97 12.00 9.65
N LEU A 117 -7.27 11.93 9.36
CA LEU A 117 -8.26 12.89 9.87
C LEU A 117 -8.45 12.80 11.40
N ALA A 118 -8.19 11.64 12.00
CA ALA A 118 -8.28 11.45 13.44
C ALA A 118 -7.01 11.86 14.21
N LEU A 119 -5.88 12.09 13.53
CA LEU A 119 -4.61 12.40 14.21
C LEU A 119 -4.63 13.69 15.03
N PRO A 120 -5.22 14.81 14.58
CA PRO A 120 -5.20 16.06 15.35
C PRO A 120 -5.83 15.95 16.74
N GLU A 121 -6.77 15.02 16.92
CA GLU A 121 -7.42 14.75 18.21
C GLU A 121 -6.63 13.77 19.09
N LYS A 122 -5.58 13.14 18.56
CA LYS A 122 -4.87 12.02 19.20
C LYS A 122 -3.38 12.28 19.40
N LEU A 123 -2.75 13.12 18.57
CA LEU A 123 -1.31 13.39 18.56
C LEU A 123 -1.02 14.88 18.47
N ALA A 124 0.07 15.30 19.11
CA ALA A 124 0.57 16.67 19.09
C ALA A 124 1.67 16.86 18.04
N ASN A 125 1.92 18.13 17.69
CA ASN A 125 2.99 18.57 16.78
C ASN A 125 2.92 17.96 15.37
N LEU A 126 1.70 17.74 14.85
CA LEU A 126 1.51 17.31 13.46
C LEU A 126 2.05 18.39 12.50
N PRO A 127 2.95 18.04 11.57
CA PRO A 127 3.35 18.95 10.52
C PRO A 127 2.14 19.41 9.70
N GLU A 128 2.14 20.67 9.26
CA GLU A 128 1.00 21.26 8.54
C GLU A 128 0.56 20.47 7.31
N LYS A 129 1.51 19.83 6.61
CA LYS A 129 1.24 18.98 5.44
C LYS A 129 0.35 17.78 5.74
N PHE A 130 0.15 17.38 7.00
CA PHE A 130 -0.85 16.38 7.37
C PHE A 130 -2.29 16.84 7.14
N ASN A 131 -2.53 18.13 6.85
CA ASN A 131 -3.85 18.61 6.44
C ASN A 131 -4.08 18.44 4.93
N ASP A 132 -3.01 18.20 4.15
CA ASP A 132 -3.09 18.08 2.71
C ASP A 132 -3.75 16.77 2.28
N LYS A 133 -4.25 16.76 1.04
CA LYS A 133 -4.66 15.52 0.40
C LYS A 133 -3.42 14.74 -0.03
N ALA A 134 -3.29 13.52 0.47
CA ALA A 134 -2.12 12.69 0.20
C ALA A 134 -2.07 12.19 -1.25
N LEU A 135 -0.86 12.03 -1.78
CA LEU A 135 -0.57 11.20 -2.93
C LEU A 135 -0.39 9.75 -2.47
N TYR A 136 -1.13 8.80 -3.04
CA TYR A 136 -1.02 7.40 -2.65
C TYR A 136 0.04 6.69 -3.49
N VAL A 137 1.10 6.21 -2.85
CA VAL A 137 2.25 5.55 -3.47
C VAL A 137 2.28 4.09 -3.01
N VAL A 138 2.10 3.18 -3.97
CA VAL A 138 2.29 1.75 -3.78
C VAL A 138 3.66 1.38 -4.34
N VAL A 139 4.56 0.99 -3.45
CA VAL A 139 5.91 0.56 -3.76
C VAL A 139 5.92 -0.95 -3.90
N VAL A 140 6.33 -1.42 -5.07
CA VAL A 140 6.35 -2.85 -5.42
C VAL A 140 7.80 -3.34 -5.55
N PRO A 141 8.07 -4.66 -5.54
CA PRO A 141 9.41 -5.16 -5.76
C PRO A 141 10.02 -4.65 -7.08
N PRO A 142 11.36 -4.58 -7.19
CA PRO A 142 12.03 -4.29 -8.44
C PRO A 142 11.55 -5.22 -9.56
N ILE A 143 11.42 -4.67 -10.77
CA ILE A 143 11.04 -5.47 -11.95
C ILE A 143 12.25 -6.30 -12.38
N GLU A 144 12.08 -7.61 -12.47
CA GLU A 144 13.12 -8.54 -12.90
C GLU A 144 13.16 -8.63 -14.43
N GLU A 145 14.35 -8.62 -15.02
CA GLU A 145 14.49 -8.66 -16.49
C GLU A 145 13.87 -9.93 -17.11
N ALA A 146 13.90 -11.06 -16.39
CA ALA A 146 13.35 -12.33 -16.87
C ALA A 146 11.82 -12.26 -17.13
N ASN A 147 11.08 -11.50 -16.31
CA ASN A 147 9.61 -11.42 -16.35
C ASN A 147 9.09 -10.00 -16.61
N LYS A 148 9.96 -9.11 -17.11
CA LYS A 148 9.73 -7.67 -17.21
C LYS A 148 8.41 -7.28 -17.89
N VAL A 149 8.06 -7.95 -18.98
CA VAL A 149 6.85 -7.65 -19.76
C VAL A 149 5.59 -7.98 -18.96
N GLU A 150 5.55 -9.14 -18.31
CA GLU A 150 4.39 -9.59 -17.53
C GLU A 150 4.24 -8.76 -16.26
N GLN A 151 5.34 -8.50 -15.55
CA GLN A 151 5.36 -7.66 -14.35
C GLN A 151 4.94 -6.22 -14.66
N ALA A 152 5.41 -5.64 -15.78
CA ALA A 152 5.00 -4.31 -16.21
C ALA A 152 3.50 -4.25 -16.53
N ARG A 153 2.98 -5.23 -17.28
CA ARG A 153 1.53 -5.32 -17.59
C ARG A 153 0.69 -5.44 -16.32
N PHE A 154 1.11 -6.27 -15.38
CA PHE A 154 0.44 -6.42 -14.09
C PHE A 154 0.39 -5.09 -13.32
N ILE A 155 1.52 -4.37 -13.23
CA ILE A 155 1.61 -3.07 -12.58
C ILE A 155 0.69 -2.05 -13.26
N ASP A 156 0.69 -1.99 -14.59
CA ASP A 156 -0.15 -1.04 -15.34
C ASP A 156 -1.64 -1.34 -15.16
N ASP A 157 -2.05 -2.60 -15.23
CA ASP A 157 -3.41 -3.04 -14.97
C ASP A 157 -3.86 -2.70 -13.55
N LEU A 158 -2.99 -2.92 -12.57
CA LEU A 158 -3.26 -2.58 -11.18
C LEU A 158 -3.38 -1.07 -10.98
N LYS A 159 -2.45 -0.28 -11.54
CA LYS A 159 -2.49 1.18 -11.49
C LYS A 159 -3.80 1.71 -12.06
N SER A 160 -4.24 1.17 -13.20
CA SER A 160 -5.52 1.50 -13.82
C SER A 160 -6.70 1.20 -12.89
N LYS A 161 -6.75 -0.02 -12.32
CA LYS A 161 -7.80 -0.42 -11.36
C LYS A 161 -7.84 0.47 -10.12
N LEU A 162 -6.68 0.82 -9.55
CA LEU A 162 -6.62 1.68 -8.36
C LEU A 162 -7.03 3.11 -8.67
N THR A 163 -6.54 3.66 -9.78
CA THR A 163 -6.89 5.02 -10.22
C THR A 163 -8.40 5.17 -10.46
N CYS A 164 -9.05 4.16 -11.04
CA CYS A 164 -10.51 4.19 -11.23
C CYS A 164 -11.32 3.96 -9.94
N SER A 165 -10.73 3.35 -8.92
CA SER A 165 -11.48 2.85 -7.77
C SER A 165 -11.25 3.62 -6.48
N VAL A 166 -10.14 4.36 -6.37
CA VAL A 166 -9.85 5.30 -5.27
C VAL A 166 -10.36 6.68 -5.69
N PRO A 167 -11.45 7.19 -5.09
CA PRO A 167 -11.97 8.50 -5.43
C PRO A 167 -10.99 9.60 -5.03
N ASP A 168 -11.03 10.71 -5.76
CA ASP A 168 -10.20 11.87 -5.46
C ASP A 168 -10.39 12.35 -4.02
N THR A 169 -11.57 12.20 -3.41
CA THR A 169 -11.81 12.58 -2.00
C THR A 169 -10.90 11.87 -1.00
N ILE A 170 -10.33 10.72 -1.37
CA ILE A 170 -9.43 9.91 -0.52
C ILE A 170 -7.97 10.29 -0.76
N ALA A 171 -7.53 10.35 -2.01
CA ALA A 171 -6.16 10.63 -2.41
C ALA A 171 -6.10 11.49 -3.68
N LYS A 172 -5.06 12.31 -3.82
CA LYS A 172 -4.87 13.22 -4.97
C LYS A 172 -4.69 12.45 -6.27
N SER A 173 -3.93 11.36 -6.19
CA SER A 173 -3.74 10.39 -7.26
C SER A 173 -3.10 9.12 -6.68
N VAL A 174 -3.00 8.09 -7.51
CA VAL A 174 -2.33 6.83 -7.19
C VAL A 174 -1.12 6.65 -8.10
N ILE A 175 0.01 6.27 -7.52
CA ILE A 175 1.22 5.89 -8.23
C ILE A 175 1.64 4.50 -7.76
N VAL A 176 1.95 3.63 -8.71
CA VAL A 176 2.60 2.35 -8.44
C VAL A 176 4.02 2.45 -8.99
N VAL A 177 5.03 2.15 -8.16
CA VAL A 177 6.43 2.37 -8.50
C VAL A 177 7.32 1.23 -7.96
N PRO A 178 8.28 0.73 -8.75
CA PRO A 178 9.26 -0.24 -8.24
C PRO A 178 10.14 0.32 -7.13
N LEU A 179 10.53 -0.51 -6.16
CA LEU A 179 11.31 -0.14 -4.98
C LEU A 179 12.60 0.60 -5.34
N ASN A 180 13.37 0.08 -6.30
CA ASN A 180 14.61 0.72 -6.76
C ASN A 180 14.39 2.14 -7.31
N HIS A 181 13.24 2.42 -7.93
CA HIS A 181 12.90 3.77 -8.40
C HIS A 181 12.42 4.67 -7.27
N PHE A 182 11.65 4.13 -6.32
CA PHE A 182 11.19 4.87 -5.15
C PHE A 182 12.35 5.31 -4.25
N LEU A 183 13.38 4.47 -4.10
CA LEU A 183 14.55 4.79 -3.29
C LEU A 183 15.52 5.77 -3.97
N ALA A 184 15.47 5.89 -5.30
CA ALA A 184 16.32 6.79 -6.07
C ALA A 184 15.75 8.22 -6.21
N SER A 185 14.47 8.41 -5.87
CA SER A 185 13.74 9.70 -5.93
C SER A 185 13.68 10.37 -4.56
#